data_AF-A0A951QR57-F1
#
_entry.id   AF-A0A951QR57-F1
#
_cell.length_a   1.000
_cell.length_b   1.000
_cell.length_c   1.000
_cell.angle_alpha   90.00
_cell.angle_beta   90.00
_cell.angle_gamma   90.00
#
_symmetry.space_group_name_H-M   'P 1'
#
loop_
_entity.id
_entity.type
_entity.pdbx_description
1 polymer ?
#
loop_
_entity_poly.entity_id
_entity_poly.type
_entity_poly.pdbx_seq_one_letter_code
_entity_poly.pdbx_strand_id
1 'polypeptide(L)'
;MLKTSEVVKTPSVERLLNLWAQRYVPELSLVSLNNSSSYGSLLEASSPQGRALTATKLKDSILNSNCQMALIQAKSLYSYIPNILDLNEARRITQFAFRVYKKLLQIYLIQSGSDASSTVWGIPAIADLAYALEPILMVFQEQHIASKDWRALGFMTTQLNFSNRLIEKKLTPDEKVLLAPYLKFVEEQVAMPWQRVCVTAASYELGSPELKLVEQMMPASCEIAKTVFDKLLEWVPNHHSRRGELKEANVTHSCLRDLNMFQAYIWLCFLNQSIEPLEKELLPLCVMVVEGVGIKWELTQKWCEVLALEMESRVTQEQKVMLRPYTQGMCEVFWKERDRLRFGI
;
A
#
# COMPACT_ATOMS: atom_id res chain seq x y z
N MET A 1 -5.40 -9.42 -3.52
CA MET A 1 -5.22 -8.93 -4.91
C MET A 1 -6.21 -7.80 -5.20
N LEU A 2 -5.95 -6.97 -6.23
CA LEU A 2 -6.94 -6.03 -6.75
C LEU A 2 -8.08 -6.83 -7.37
N LYS A 3 -9.31 -6.45 -7.04
CA LYS A 3 -10.53 -7.01 -7.61
C LYS A 3 -11.46 -5.85 -7.87
N THR A 4 -12.09 -5.84 -9.05
CA THR A 4 -13.15 -4.87 -9.35
C THR A 4 -14.20 -4.94 -8.26
N SER A 5 -14.47 -3.78 -7.68
CA SER A 5 -15.42 -3.63 -6.57
C SER A 5 -16.30 -2.42 -6.88
N GLU A 6 -17.58 -2.67 -7.14
CA GLU A 6 -18.54 -1.59 -7.35
C GLU A 6 -18.77 -0.86 -6.03
N VAL A 7 -18.46 0.44 -6.02
CA VAL A 7 -18.65 1.28 -4.83
C VAL A 7 -20.12 1.67 -4.74
N VAL A 8 -20.87 0.92 -3.95
CA VAL A 8 -22.25 1.28 -3.60
C VAL A 8 -22.25 2.49 -2.68
N LYS A 9 -23.01 3.53 -3.02
CA LYS A 9 -23.15 4.72 -2.19
C LYS A 9 -24.07 4.44 -1.01
N THR A 10 -23.48 4.04 0.11
CA THR A 10 -24.17 3.99 1.41
C THR A 10 -23.43 4.86 2.43
N PRO A 11 -24.09 5.34 3.48
CA PRO A 11 -23.43 6.15 4.50
C PRO A 11 -22.24 5.44 5.18
N SER A 12 -22.33 4.12 5.38
CA SER A 12 -21.25 3.30 5.94
C SER A 12 -20.03 3.23 5.01
N VAL A 13 -20.26 3.07 3.70
CA VAL A 13 -19.20 3.07 2.68
C VAL A 13 -18.54 4.44 2.62
N GLU A 14 -19.32 5.52 2.55
CA GLU A 14 -18.81 6.90 2.51
C GLU A 14 -17.96 7.23 3.75
N ARG A 15 -18.39 6.77 4.92
CA ARG A 15 -17.63 6.91 6.16
C ARG A 15 -16.24 6.26 6.05
N LEU A 16 -16.17 5.00 5.61
CA LEU A 16 -14.89 4.31 5.47
C LEU A 16 -14.04 4.87 4.34
N LEU A 17 -14.64 5.34 3.24
CA LEU A 17 -13.92 6.04 2.17
C LEU A 17 -13.26 7.32 2.69
N ASN A 18 -13.94 8.08 3.54
CA ASN A 18 -13.37 9.28 4.16
C ASN A 18 -12.21 8.93 5.09
N LEU A 19 -12.32 7.88 5.90
CA LEU A 19 -11.20 7.41 6.74
C LEU A 19 -10.04 6.86 5.89
N TRP A 20 -10.33 6.20 4.78
CA TRP A 20 -9.30 5.76 3.85
C TRP A 20 -8.55 6.92 3.21
N ALA A 21 -9.28 7.96 2.79
CA ALA A 21 -8.69 9.17 2.21
C ALA A 21 -7.72 9.88 3.17
N GLN A 22 -7.94 9.80 4.49
CA GLN A 22 -7.05 10.39 5.49
C GLN A 22 -5.62 9.83 5.45
N ARG A 23 -5.42 8.61 4.93
CA ARG A 23 -4.07 8.03 4.73
C ARG A 23 -3.21 8.78 3.74
N TYR A 24 -3.83 9.62 2.90
CA TYR A 24 -3.20 10.36 1.81
C TYR A 24 -3.32 11.87 2.00
N VAL A 25 -3.54 12.31 3.23
CA VAL A 25 -3.38 13.72 3.59
C VAL A 25 -1.89 14.06 3.49
N PRO A 26 -1.51 15.15 2.79
CA PRO A 26 -0.12 15.55 2.66
C PRO A 26 0.56 15.83 4.00
N GLU A 27 1.80 15.38 4.15
CA GLU A 27 2.62 15.71 5.32
C GLU A 27 3.16 17.13 5.22
N LEU A 28 2.44 18.08 5.83
CA LEU A 28 2.82 19.49 5.79
C LEU A 28 4.02 19.83 6.67
N SER A 29 4.43 18.93 7.56
CA SER A 29 5.65 19.06 8.37
C SER A 29 6.93 19.17 7.52
N LEU A 30 6.90 18.69 6.28
CA LEU A 30 8.01 18.77 5.32
C LEU A 30 8.22 20.18 4.76
N VAL A 31 7.23 21.06 4.88
CA VAL A 31 7.24 22.44 4.41
C VAL A 31 7.10 23.29 5.66
N SER A 32 8.12 24.09 6.00
CA SER A 32 8.07 24.94 7.20
C SER A 32 7.01 26.03 7.02
N LEU A 33 5.75 25.70 7.35
CA LEU A 33 4.58 26.58 7.25
C LEU A 33 4.72 27.86 8.10
N ASN A 34 5.68 27.88 9.04
CA ASN A 34 5.99 29.05 9.86
C ASN A 34 6.70 30.16 9.07
N ASN A 35 7.19 29.88 7.85
CA ASN A 35 7.73 30.89 6.94
C ASN A 35 6.66 31.26 5.90
N SER A 36 6.22 32.51 5.90
CA SER A 36 5.22 33.03 4.94
C SER A 36 5.60 32.80 3.48
N SER A 37 6.91 32.76 3.18
CA SER A 37 7.45 32.43 1.86
C SER A 37 7.20 30.97 1.43
N SER A 38 7.19 30.01 2.38
CA SER A 38 7.02 28.59 2.10
C SER A 38 5.55 28.21 1.87
N TYR A 39 4.61 28.94 2.48
CA TYR A 39 3.18 28.76 2.20
C TYR A 39 2.82 29.30 0.82
N GLY A 40 3.40 30.44 0.42
CA GLY A 40 3.21 31.02 -0.91
C GLY A 40 3.69 30.10 -2.04
N SER A 41 4.87 29.48 -1.89
CA SER A 41 5.41 28.56 -2.89
C SER A 41 4.59 27.29 -3.04
N LEU A 42 4.06 26.75 -1.94
CA LEU A 42 3.17 25.59 -1.97
C LEU A 42 1.81 25.91 -2.60
N LEU A 43 1.25 27.09 -2.33
CA LEU A 43 0.04 27.57 -3.01
C LEU A 43 0.28 27.71 -4.52
N GLU A 44 1.40 28.31 -4.92
CA GLU A 44 1.78 28.43 -6.33
C GLU A 44 1.94 27.05 -6.99
N ALA A 45 2.63 26.12 -6.33
CA ALA A 45 2.77 24.74 -6.81
C ALA A 45 1.42 24.01 -6.91
N SER A 46 0.47 24.31 -6.03
CA SER A 46 -0.87 23.69 -6.02
C SER A 46 -1.81 24.26 -7.09
N SER A 47 -1.49 25.43 -7.66
CA SER A 47 -2.26 26.09 -8.72
C SER A 47 -2.30 25.25 -10.01
N PRO A 48 -3.25 25.49 -10.93
CA PRO A 48 -3.24 24.86 -12.26
C PRO A 48 -1.91 24.98 -12.99
N GLN A 49 -1.30 26.15 -12.94
CA GLN A 49 -0.01 26.43 -13.58
C GLN A 49 1.11 25.66 -12.89
N GLY A 50 1.17 25.67 -11.56
CA GLY A 50 2.16 24.93 -10.77
C GLY A 50 2.09 23.41 -11.00
N ARG A 51 0.88 22.85 -11.03
CA ARG A 51 0.64 21.44 -11.35
C ARG A 51 1.02 21.11 -12.80
N ALA A 52 0.72 22.00 -13.74
CA ALA A 52 1.15 21.87 -15.14
C ALA A 52 2.68 21.87 -15.28
N LEU A 53 3.38 22.73 -14.54
CA LEU A 53 4.85 22.73 -14.49
C LEU A 53 5.39 21.42 -13.90
N THR A 54 4.80 20.94 -12.81
CA THR A 54 5.16 19.65 -12.19
C THR A 54 4.99 18.49 -13.16
N ALA A 55 3.84 18.41 -13.85
CA ALA A 55 3.59 17.35 -14.83
C ALA A 55 4.51 17.46 -16.05
N THR A 56 4.82 18.68 -16.50
CA THR A 56 5.78 18.91 -17.60
C THR A 56 7.19 18.49 -17.21
N LYS A 57 7.59 18.73 -15.96
CA LYS A 57 8.85 18.22 -15.40
C LYS A 57 8.89 16.71 -15.39
N LEU A 58 7.76 16.05 -15.15
CA LEU A 58 7.60 14.60 -15.23
C LEU A 58 7.06 14.13 -16.60
N LYS A 59 7.38 14.82 -17.70
CA LYS A 59 6.93 14.40 -19.04
C LYS A 59 7.30 12.95 -19.37
N ASP A 60 6.62 12.38 -20.36
CA ASP A 60 6.69 10.97 -20.76
C ASP A 60 8.13 10.40 -20.83
N SER A 61 9.12 11.15 -21.33
CA SER A 61 10.50 10.68 -21.41
C SER A 61 11.15 10.44 -20.04
N ILE A 62 10.85 11.30 -19.05
CA ILE A 62 11.38 11.20 -17.68
C ILE A 62 10.68 10.09 -16.94
N LEU A 63 9.35 10.00 -17.02
CA LEU A 63 8.61 8.88 -16.43
C LEU A 63 9.05 7.54 -17.00
N ASN A 64 9.20 7.43 -18.32
CA ASN A 64 9.67 6.21 -18.96
C ASN A 64 11.10 5.87 -18.49
N SER A 65 12.02 6.84 -18.49
CA SER A 65 13.39 6.64 -17.99
C SER A 65 13.42 6.18 -16.53
N ASN A 66 12.61 6.79 -15.66
CA ASN A 66 12.48 6.39 -14.26
C ASN A 66 11.94 4.95 -14.13
N CYS A 67 10.93 4.57 -14.91
CA CYS A 67 10.41 3.19 -14.91
C CYS A 67 11.46 2.19 -15.41
N GLN A 68 12.24 2.51 -16.45
CA GLN A 68 13.33 1.66 -16.93
C GLN A 68 14.44 1.53 -15.87
N MET A 69 14.78 2.61 -15.17
CA MET A 69 15.76 2.56 -14.08
C MET A 69 15.24 1.76 -12.88
N ALA A 70 13.96 1.89 -12.55
CA ALA A 70 13.29 1.07 -11.53
C ALA A 70 13.35 -0.42 -11.89
N LEU A 71 13.21 -0.76 -13.18
CA LEU A 71 13.34 -2.14 -13.66
C LEU A 71 14.73 -2.71 -13.36
N ILE A 72 15.77 -1.94 -13.63
CA ILE A 72 17.16 -2.34 -13.37
C ILE A 72 17.36 -2.56 -11.86
N GLN A 73 16.85 -1.64 -11.03
CA GLN A 73 16.94 -1.76 -9.56
C GLN A 73 16.17 -2.97 -9.03
N ALA A 74 14.96 -3.21 -9.52
CA ALA A 74 14.16 -4.38 -9.16
C ALA A 74 14.86 -5.68 -9.60
N LYS A 75 15.35 -5.76 -10.85
CA LYS A 75 16.09 -6.94 -11.32
C LYS A 75 17.37 -7.18 -10.51
N SER A 76 18.08 -6.12 -10.13
CA SER A 76 19.26 -6.22 -9.27
C SER A 76 18.88 -6.80 -7.89
N LEU A 77 17.79 -6.30 -7.29
CA LEU A 77 17.31 -6.77 -5.98
C LEU A 77 16.94 -8.25 -6.00
N TYR A 78 16.44 -8.74 -7.14
CA TYR A 78 15.98 -10.10 -7.32
C TYR A 78 16.96 -11.00 -8.07
N SER A 79 18.17 -10.52 -8.36
CA SER A 79 19.17 -11.19 -9.20
C SER A 79 19.60 -12.58 -8.70
N TYR A 80 19.42 -12.84 -7.40
CA TYR A 80 19.75 -14.11 -6.77
C TYR A 80 18.69 -15.20 -7.00
N ILE A 81 17.49 -14.86 -7.48
CA ILE A 81 16.47 -15.86 -7.85
C ILE A 81 16.54 -16.05 -9.36
N PRO A 82 16.98 -17.22 -9.84
CA PRO A 82 17.06 -17.47 -11.27
C PRO A 82 15.66 -17.42 -11.90
N ASN A 83 15.55 -16.77 -13.06
CA ASN A 83 14.39 -16.82 -13.94
C ASN A 83 13.04 -16.35 -13.35
N ILE A 84 13.01 -15.38 -12.41
CA ILE A 84 11.72 -14.82 -11.94
C ILE A 84 10.94 -14.16 -13.09
N LEU A 85 11.64 -13.41 -13.93
CA LEU A 85 11.06 -12.74 -15.08
C LEU A 85 12.02 -12.80 -16.26
N ASP A 86 11.50 -13.19 -17.41
CA ASP A 86 12.20 -12.99 -18.66
C ASP A 86 12.30 -11.49 -19.01
N LEU A 87 13.15 -11.16 -19.99
CA LEU A 87 13.36 -9.76 -20.38
C LEU A 87 12.09 -9.11 -20.98
N ASN A 88 11.27 -9.88 -21.68
CA ASN A 88 10.05 -9.40 -22.31
C ASN A 88 8.95 -9.15 -21.26
N GLU A 89 8.80 -10.03 -20.27
CA GLU A 89 7.90 -9.87 -19.13
C GLU A 89 8.27 -8.64 -18.32
N ALA A 90 9.56 -8.51 -17.98
CA ALA A 90 10.12 -7.34 -17.30
C ALA A 90 9.80 -6.04 -18.07
N ARG A 91 9.98 -6.03 -19.40
CA ARG A 91 9.63 -4.89 -20.26
C ARG A 91 8.13 -4.61 -20.27
N ARG A 92 7.28 -5.62 -20.36
CA ARG A 92 5.81 -5.48 -20.31
C ARG A 92 5.36 -4.86 -18.98
N ILE A 93 5.82 -5.39 -17.85
CA ILE A 93 5.54 -4.85 -16.51
C ILE A 93 5.95 -3.37 -16.44
N THR A 94 7.13 -3.04 -16.96
CA THR A 94 7.65 -1.65 -16.98
C THR A 94 6.77 -0.72 -17.83
N GLN A 95 6.30 -1.19 -18.98
CA GLN A 95 5.39 -0.41 -19.84
C GLN A 95 4.05 -0.14 -19.15
N PHE A 96 3.50 -1.12 -18.43
CA PHE A 96 2.26 -0.93 -17.67
C PHE A 96 2.47 -0.02 -16.46
N ALA A 97 3.59 -0.14 -15.74
CA ALA A 97 3.95 0.82 -14.68
C ALA A 97 4.02 2.26 -15.22
N PHE A 98 4.64 2.46 -16.38
CA PHE A 98 4.66 3.77 -17.05
C PHE A 98 3.23 4.29 -17.35
N ARG A 99 2.32 3.43 -17.83
CA ARG A 99 0.92 3.80 -18.08
C ARG A 99 0.19 4.21 -16.80
N VAL A 100 0.45 3.53 -15.68
CA VAL A 100 -0.10 3.88 -14.36
C VAL A 100 0.32 5.31 -14.00
N TYR A 101 1.62 5.62 -14.03
CA TYR A 101 2.10 6.97 -13.66
C TYR A 101 1.66 8.05 -14.64
N LYS A 102 1.56 7.73 -15.93
CA LYS A 102 1.02 8.66 -16.93
C LYS A 102 -0.44 9.02 -16.61
N LYS A 103 -1.28 8.03 -16.29
CA LYS A 103 -2.67 8.27 -15.89
C LYS A 103 -2.75 9.02 -14.56
N LEU A 104 -1.89 8.68 -13.60
CA LEU A 104 -1.79 9.38 -12.31
C LEU A 104 -1.52 10.88 -12.50
N LEU A 105 -0.57 11.24 -13.37
CA LEU A 105 -0.28 12.65 -13.67
C LEU A 105 -1.45 13.36 -14.37
N GLN A 106 -2.19 12.69 -15.24
CA GLN A 106 -3.40 13.26 -15.85
C GLN A 106 -4.44 13.61 -14.78
N ILE A 107 -4.64 12.73 -13.80
CA ILE A 107 -5.59 12.97 -12.70
C ILE A 107 -5.09 14.11 -11.80
N TYR A 108 -3.80 14.10 -11.46
CA TYR A 108 -3.14 15.17 -10.71
C TYR A 108 -3.31 16.55 -11.35
N LEU A 109 -3.30 16.62 -12.69
CA LEU A 109 -3.55 17.85 -13.46
C LEU A 109 -5.01 18.30 -13.37
N ILE A 110 -5.98 17.39 -13.54
CA ILE A 110 -7.42 17.72 -13.55
C ILE A 110 -7.88 18.31 -12.21
N GLN A 111 -7.27 17.90 -11.10
CA GLN A 111 -7.61 18.41 -9.77
C GLN A 111 -7.51 19.94 -9.65
N SER A 112 -6.74 20.61 -10.52
CA SER A 112 -6.58 22.06 -10.45
C SER A 112 -7.85 22.88 -10.73
N GLY A 113 -8.93 22.25 -11.24
CA GLY A 113 -10.15 22.94 -11.67
C GLY A 113 -11.34 22.90 -10.70
N SER A 114 -11.22 22.26 -9.53
CA SER A 114 -12.32 22.09 -8.57
C SER A 114 -12.32 23.19 -7.50
N ASP A 115 -13.47 23.83 -7.28
CA ASP A 115 -13.67 24.97 -6.38
C ASP A 115 -13.07 24.79 -4.97
N ALA A 116 -12.53 25.90 -4.47
CA ALA A 116 -11.83 26.02 -3.21
C ALA A 116 -12.73 25.71 -1.99
N SER A 117 -12.75 24.45 -1.56
CA SER A 117 -13.08 24.09 -0.18
C SER A 117 -12.14 22.98 0.28
N SER A 118 -11.42 23.24 1.39
CA SER A 118 -10.61 22.36 2.29
C SER A 118 -9.75 21.18 1.78
N THR A 119 -9.89 20.69 0.54
CA THR A 119 -9.13 19.59 -0.06
C THR A 119 -7.98 20.06 -0.96
N VAL A 120 -7.57 21.32 -0.84
CA VAL A 120 -6.66 22.01 -1.78
C VAL A 120 -5.37 21.21 -2.07
N TRP A 121 -4.87 20.46 -1.08
CA TRP A 121 -3.54 19.84 -1.15
C TRP A 121 -3.54 18.30 -1.21
N GLY A 122 -4.66 17.63 -0.91
CA GLY A 122 -4.75 16.16 -0.85
C GLY A 122 -5.32 15.50 -2.10
N ILE A 123 -5.49 14.18 -2.10
CA ILE A 123 -6.21 13.45 -3.16
C ILE A 123 -7.72 13.76 -3.02
N PRO A 124 -8.40 14.27 -4.05
CA PRO A 124 -9.83 14.50 -4.00
C PRO A 124 -10.55 13.19 -4.28
N ALA A 125 -11.61 12.90 -3.52
CA ALA A 125 -12.51 11.75 -3.70
C ALA A 125 -11.77 10.45 -4.05
N ILE A 126 -11.18 9.79 -3.04
CA ILE A 126 -10.36 8.59 -3.22
C ILE A 126 -11.01 7.49 -4.08
N ALA A 127 -12.34 7.38 -4.04
CA ALA A 127 -13.11 6.49 -4.89
C ALA A 127 -12.96 6.80 -6.39
N ASP A 128 -12.94 8.08 -6.77
CA ASP A 128 -12.75 8.51 -8.16
C ASP A 128 -11.33 8.21 -8.65
N LEU A 129 -10.32 8.42 -7.79
CA LEU A 129 -8.94 8.04 -8.10
C LEU A 129 -8.81 6.52 -8.28
N ALA A 130 -9.40 5.74 -7.36
CA ALA A 130 -9.43 4.28 -7.45
C ALA A 130 -10.09 3.81 -8.75
N TYR A 131 -11.29 4.34 -9.04
CA TYR A 131 -12.04 4.03 -10.26
C TYR A 131 -11.27 4.39 -11.53
N ALA A 132 -10.65 5.58 -11.58
CA ALA A 132 -9.92 6.04 -12.76
C ALA A 132 -8.63 5.25 -13.04
N LEU A 133 -8.02 4.65 -12.01
CA LEU A 133 -6.81 3.85 -12.13
C LEU A 133 -7.09 2.33 -12.25
N GLU A 134 -8.25 1.85 -11.78
CA GLU A 134 -8.58 0.43 -11.70
C GLU A 134 -8.30 -0.33 -13.02
N PRO A 135 -8.75 0.11 -14.21
CA PRO A 135 -8.52 -0.65 -15.44
C PRO A 135 -7.03 -0.86 -15.75
N ILE A 136 -6.19 0.14 -15.47
CA ILE A 136 -4.75 0.05 -15.73
C ILE A 136 -4.06 -0.79 -14.66
N LEU A 137 -4.46 -0.65 -13.40
CA LEU A 137 -3.91 -1.42 -12.29
C LEU A 137 -4.30 -2.90 -12.36
N MET A 138 -5.50 -3.22 -12.84
CA MET A 138 -5.94 -4.60 -13.10
C MET A 138 -5.04 -5.25 -14.16
N VAL A 139 -4.87 -4.61 -15.31
CA VAL A 139 -4.00 -5.14 -16.38
C VAL A 139 -2.54 -5.21 -15.92
N PHE A 140 -2.09 -4.23 -15.12
CA PHE A 140 -0.77 -4.28 -14.49
C PHE A 140 -0.66 -5.52 -13.63
N GLN A 141 -1.61 -5.76 -12.71
CA GLN A 141 -1.62 -6.94 -11.85
C GLN A 141 -1.66 -8.24 -12.64
N GLU A 142 -2.51 -8.36 -13.67
CA GLU A 142 -2.61 -9.58 -14.51
C GLU A 142 -1.29 -9.99 -15.18
N GLN A 143 -0.29 -9.11 -15.27
CA GLN A 143 1.03 -9.50 -15.76
C GLN A 143 1.69 -10.61 -14.92
N HIS A 144 1.37 -10.75 -13.63
CA HIS A 144 1.88 -11.88 -12.83
C HIS A 144 1.29 -13.22 -13.31
N ILE A 145 0.02 -13.24 -13.72
CA ILE A 145 -0.63 -14.44 -14.26
C ILE A 145 0.04 -14.84 -15.57
N ALA A 146 0.30 -13.85 -16.44
CA ALA A 146 0.99 -14.07 -17.71
C ALA A 146 2.41 -14.62 -17.54
N SER A 147 3.10 -14.26 -16.45
CA SER A 147 4.46 -14.75 -16.16
C SER A 147 4.50 -16.21 -15.69
N LYS A 148 3.35 -16.79 -15.30
CA LYS A 148 3.25 -18.12 -14.67
C LYS A 148 4.10 -18.30 -13.41
N ASP A 149 4.72 -17.23 -12.93
CA ASP A 149 5.52 -17.18 -11.72
C ASP A 149 4.96 -16.09 -10.83
N TRP A 150 4.28 -16.50 -9.76
CA TRP A 150 3.66 -15.58 -8.85
C TRP A 150 4.68 -14.62 -8.16
N ARG A 151 5.99 -14.96 -8.14
CA ARG A 151 7.06 -14.06 -7.64
C ARG A 151 7.17 -12.78 -8.47
N ALA A 152 6.67 -12.78 -9.71
CA ALA A 152 6.49 -11.58 -10.52
C ALA A 152 5.67 -10.50 -9.80
N LEU A 153 4.73 -10.88 -8.94
CA LEU A 153 3.93 -9.91 -8.19
C LEU A 153 4.77 -9.12 -7.17
N GLY A 154 5.70 -9.80 -6.48
CA GLY A 154 6.68 -9.14 -5.61
C GLY A 154 7.63 -8.24 -6.41
N PHE A 155 7.97 -8.63 -7.64
CA PHE A 155 8.73 -7.78 -8.56
C PHE A 155 7.96 -6.51 -8.93
N MET A 156 6.68 -6.64 -9.26
CA MET A 156 5.82 -5.54 -9.68
C MET A 156 5.60 -4.49 -8.60
N THR A 157 5.38 -4.89 -7.35
CA THR A 157 5.27 -3.93 -6.23
C THR A 157 6.60 -3.23 -5.96
N THR A 158 7.72 -3.96 -6.08
CA THR A 158 9.07 -3.40 -5.97
C THR A 158 9.37 -2.41 -7.10
N GLN A 159 8.92 -2.70 -8.32
CA GLN A 159 9.02 -1.83 -9.49
C GLN A 159 8.32 -0.49 -9.27
N LEU A 160 7.10 -0.51 -8.71
CA LEU A 160 6.38 0.72 -8.37
C LEU A 160 7.08 1.49 -7.25
N ASN A 161 7.56 0.81 -6.21
CA ASN A 161 8.31 1.47 -5.14
C ASN A 161 9.55 2.22 -5.66
N PHE A 162 10.38 1.56 -6.48
CA PHE A 162 11.55 2.22 -7.08
C PHE A 162 11.16 3.34 -8.04
N SER A 163 10.06 3.18 -8.78
CA SER A 163 9.54 4.23 -9.66
C SER A 163 9.12 5.46 -8.87
N ASN A 164 8.37 5.29 -7.77
CA ASN A 164 7.99 6.36 -6.84
C ASN A 164 9.21 7.14 -6.36
N ARG A 165 10.24 6.44 -5.85
CA ARG A 165 11.47 7.07 -5.34
C ARG A 165 12.23 7.84 -6.42
N LEU A 166 12.28 7.33 -7.64
CA LEU A 166 12.95 8.00 -8.76
C LEU A 166 12.17 9.22 -9.23
N ILE A 167 10.84 9.18 -9.18
CA ILE A 167 9.96 10.33 -9.43
C ILE A 167 10.20 11.40 -8.36
N GLU A 168 10.12 11.05 -7.08
CA GLU A 168 10.33 11.97 -5.95
C GLU A 168 11.68 12.69 -6.02
N LYS A 169 12.75 12.00 -6.44
CA LYS A 169 14.08 12.62 -6.62
C LYS A 169 14.11 13.75 -7.66
N LYS A 170 13.10 13.87 -8.53
CA LYS A 170 12.98 14.95 -9.52
C LYS A 170 12.13 16.13 -9.03
N LEU A 171 11.48 16.00 -7.89
CA LEU A 171 10.52 16.99 -7.38
C LEU A 171 11.16 17.95 -6.38
N THR A 172 10.68 19.19 -6.38
CA THR A 172 10.93 20.15 -5.29
C THR A 172 10.19 19.73 -4.02
N PRO A 173 10.51 20.28 -2.84
CA PRO A 173 9.78 19.98 -1.60
C PRO A 173 8.27 20.20 -1.72
N ASP A 174 7.84 21.32 -2.32
CA ASP A 174 6.41 21.63 -2.48
C ASP A 174 5.71 20.66 -3.45
N GLU A 175 6.38 20.31 -4.55
CA GLU A 175 5.88 19.31 -5.49
C GLU A 175 5.77 17.92 -4.84
N LYS A 176 6.72 17.56 -3.96
CA LYS A 176 6.65 16.30 -3.20
C LYS A 176 5.45 16.29 -2.29
N VAL A 177 5.18 17.36 -1.55
CA VAL A 177 3.99 17.43 -0.67
C VAL A 177 2.72 17.17 -1.47
N LEU A 178 2.61 17.73 -2.68
CA LEU A 178 1.42 17.60 -3.51
C LEU A 178 1.31 16.25 -4.24
N LEU A 179 2.43 15.67 -4.70
CA LEU A 179 2.41 14.44 -5.52
C LEU A 179 2.65 13.16 -4.72
N ALA A 180 3.35 13.20 -3.57
CA ALA A 180 3.61 12.01 -2.75
C ALA A 180 2.33 11.26 -2.33
N PRO A 181 1.21 11.92 -1.98
CA PRO A 181 -0.05 11.22 -1.72
C PRO A 181 -0.48 10.30 -2.87
N TYR A 182 -0.39 10.79 -4.10
CA TYR A 182 -0.76 10.04 -5.31
C TYR A 182 0.17 8.85 -5.56
N LEU A 183 1.48 9.03 -5.36
CA LEU A 183 2.47 7.97 -5.49
C LEU A 183 2.25 6.87 -4.43
N LYS A 184 1.99 7.28 -3.18
CA LYS A 184 1.63 6.38 -2.09
C LYS A 184 0.35 5.62 -2.38
N PHE A 185 -0.69 6.30 -2.90
CA PHE A 185 -1.94 5.66 -3.29
C PHE A 185 -1.71 4.53 -4.29
N VAL A 186 -0.94 4.75 -5.36
CA VAL A 186 -0.65 3.71 -6.35
C VAL A 186 0.03 2.49 -5.71
N GLU A 187 1.00 2.71 -4.82
CA GLU A 187 1.69 1.62 -4.13
C GLU A 187 0.78 0.85 -3.18
N GLU A 188 -0.04 1.55 -2.37
CA GLU A 188 -0.97 0.89 -1.45
C GLU A 188 -2.12 0.20 -2.20
N GLN A 189 -2.65 0.80 -3.27
CA GLN A 189 -3.78 0.25 -4.02
C GLN A 189 -3.47 -1.10 -4.66
N VAL A 190 -2.22 -1.34 -5.07
CA VAL A 190 -1.82 -2.66 -5.60
C VAL A 190 -1.54 -3.69 -4.50
N ALA A 191 -1.23 -3.26 -3.28
CA ALA A 191 -0.81 -4.14 -2.19
C ALA A 191 -1.95 -4.47 -1.22
N MET A 192 -2.84 -3.51 -0.96
CA MET A 192 -3.78 -3.54 0.15
C MET A 192 -5.23 -3.49 -0.35
N PRO A 193 -6.16 -4.30 0.21
CA PRO A 193 -7.55 -4.35 -0.25
C PRO A 193 -8.43 -3.25 0.38
N TRP A 194 -7.93 -2.03 0.61
CA TRP A 194 -8.69 -0.99 1.33
C TRP A 194 -10.01 -0.61 0.64
N GLN A 195 -10.02 -0.51 -0.69
CA GLN A 195 -11.27 -0.27 -1.43
C GLN A 195 -12.32 -1.35 -1.13
N ARG A 196 -11.91 -2.63 -1.04
CA ARG A 196 -12.81 -3.73 -0.71
C ARG A 196 -13.29 -3.65 0.73
N VAL A 197 -12.43 -3.26 1.68
CA VAL A 197 -12.85 -2.98 3.06
C VAL A 197 -13.96 -1.92 3.08
N CYS A 198 -13.77 -0.83 2.33
CA CYS A 198 -14.79 0.22 2.21
C CYS A 198 -16.09 -0.30 1.59
N VAL A 199 -16.02 -1.09 0.52
CA VAL A 199 -17.21 -1.63 -0.16
C VAL A 199 -17.97 -2.63 0.72
N THR A 200 -17.28 -3.51 1.46
CA THR A 200 -17.93 -4.47 2.36
C THR A 200 -18.72 -3.79 3.47
N ALA A 201 -18.37 -2.56 3.85
CA ALA A 201 -19.15 -1.80 4.83
C ALA A 201 -20.59 -1.50 4.39
N ALA A 202 -20.93 -1.67 3.11
CA ALA A 202 -22.31 -1.57 2.63
C ALA A 202 -23.27 -2.56 3.33
N SER A 203 -22.76 -3.69 3.81
CA SER A 203 -23.54 -4.71 4.53
C SER A 203 -23.82 -4.36 5.99
N TYR A 204 -23.35 -3.21 6.47
CA TYR A 204 -23.44 -2.82 7.87
C TYR A 204 -24.18 -1.49 8.05
N GLU A 205 -25.08 -1.46 9.04
CA GLU A 205 -25.75 -0.22 9.44
C GLU A 205 -24.79 0.72 10.15
N LEU A 206 -25.06 2.03 10.01
CA LEU A 206 -24.33 3.05 10.77
C LEU A 206 -24.46 2.79 12.27
N GLY A 207 -23.32 2.85 12.95
CA GLY A 207 -23.25 2.70 14.39
C GLY A 207 -23.32 1.25 14.90
N SER A 208 -23.40 0.26 14.01
CA SER A 208 -23.18 -1.15 14.33
C SER A 208 -21.83 -1.33 15.04
N PRO A 209 -21.72 -2.27 16.00
CA PRO A 209 -20.48 -2.54 16.73
C PRO A 209 -19.29 -2.84 15.80
N GLU A 210 -19.55 -3.56 14.71
CA GLU A 210 -18.56 -3.95 13.71
C GLU A 210 -18.02 -2.73 12.96
N LEU A 211 -18.91 -1.90 12.42
CA LEU A 211 -18.49 -0.71 11.69
C LEU A 211 -17.74 0.27 12.61
N LYS A 212 -18.23 0.48 13.84
CA LYS A 212 -17.55 1.32 14.85
C LYS A 212 -16.14 0.85 15.15
N LEU A 213 -15.93 -0.46 15.23
CA LEU A 213 -14.60 -1.03 15.46
C LEU A 213 -13.66 -0.75 14.29
N VAL A 214 -14.11 -0.94 13.05
CA VAL A 214 -13.30 -0.62 11.86
C VAL A 214 -13.03 0.88 11.76
N GLU A 215 -14.02 1.73 12.03
CA GLU A 215 -13.87 3.19 12.06
C GLU A 215 -12.81 3.64 13.06
N GLN A 216 -12.77 3.02 14.24
CA GLN A 216 -11.77 3.30 15.28
C GLN A 216 -10.36 2.87 14.84
N MET A 217 -10.24 1.70 14.23
CA MET A 217 -8.95 1.07 14.02
C MET A 217 -8.28 1.42 12.69
N MET A 218 -9.05 1.77 11.67
CA MET A 218 -8.52 2.13 10.35
C MET A 218 -7.55 3.33 10.41
N PRO A 219 -7.84 4.44 11.13
CA PRO A 219 -6.88 5.54 11.32
C PRO A 219 -5.64 5.14 12.13
N ALA A 220 -5.79 4.23 13.08
CA ALA A 220 -4.69 3.77 13.94
C ALA A 220 -3.70 2.83 13.25
N SER A 221 -4.03 2.31 12.06
CA SER A 221 -3.26 1.25 11.38
C SER A 221 -1.79 1.58 11.11
N CYS A 222 -1.49 2.84 10.75
CA CYS A 222 -0.12 3.30 10.55
C CYS A 222 0.69 3.31 11.85
N GLU A 223 0.07 3.71 12.95
CA GLU A 223 0.70 3.74 14.27
C GLU A 223 0.93 2.32 14.80
N ILE A 224 -0.08 1.45 14.66
CA ILE A 224 0.03 0.02 14.98
C ILE A 224 1.20 -0.61 14.20
N ALA A 225 1.31 -0.33 12.90
CA ALA A 225 2.43 -0.82 12.09
C ALA A 225 3.79 -0.34 12.61
N LYS A 226 3.92 0.93 13.01
CA LYS A 226 5.17 1.44 13.59
C LYS A 226 5.50 0.76 14.91
N THR A 227 4.54 0.68 15.84
CA THR A 227 4.75 0.03 17.15
C THR A 227 5.12 -1.45 17.01
N VAL A 228 4.48 -2.17 16.08
CA VAL A 228 4.81 -3.57 15.80
C VAL A 228 6.21 -3.70 15.21
N PHE A 229 6.57 -2.84 14.26
CA PHE A 229 7.89 -2.82 13.66
C PHE A 229 8.98 -2.55 14.70
N ASP A 230 8.78 -1.58 15.60
CA ASP A 230 9.73 -1.25 16.66
C ASP A 230 9.91 -2.43 17.63
N LYS A 231 8.82 -3.09 18.04
CA LYS A 231 8.86 -4.32 18.85
C LYS A 231 9.62 -5.47 18.16
N LEU A 232 9.48 -5.59 16.83
CA LEU A 232 10.21 -6.59 16.06
C LEU A 232 11.70 -6.25 15.95
N LEU A 233 12.06 -4.97 15.81
CA LEU A 233 13.45 -4.51 15.84
C LEU A 233 14.12 -4.81 17.18
N GLU A 234 13.42 -4.66 18.29
CA GLU A 234 13.93 -5.03 19.62
C GLU A 234 14.18 -6.53 19.74
N TRP A 235 13.30 -7.35 19.15
CA TRP A 235 13.40 -8.80 19.22
C TRP A 235 14.51 -9.37 18.32
N VAL A 236 14.70 -8.81 17.13
CA VAL A 236 15.74 -9.23 16.18
C VAL A 236 16.62 -8.06 15.72
N PRO A 237 17.42 -7.47 16.64
CA PRO A 237 18.16 -6.24 16.37
C PRO A 237 19.23 -6.39 15.28
N ASN A 238 19.66 -7.63 15.04
CA ASN A 238 20.68 -8.00 14.06
C ASN A 238 20.09 -8.76 12.86
N HIS A 239 18.77 -8.70 12.62
CA HIS A 239 18.18 -9.33 11.44
C HIS A 239 18.68 -8.65 10.17
N HIS A 240 19.32 -9.45 9.32
CA HIS A 240 19.75 -9.05 8.00
C HIS A 240 19.09 -9.97 6.98
N SER A 241 18.29 -9.39 6.10
CA SER A 241 17.71 -10.09 4.96
C SER A 241 18.58 -9.86 3.72
N ARG A 242 18.26 -10.51 2.61
CA ARG A 242 18.91 -10.20 1.32
C ARG A 242 18.65 -8.77 0.83
N ARG A 243 17.66 -8.07 1.42
CA ARG A 243 17.35 -6.67 1.12
C ARG A 243 18.10 -5.68 2.01
N GLY A 244 18.93 -6.17 2.93
CA GLY A 244 19.62 -5.34 3.92
C GLY A 244 19.11 -5.55 5.34
N GLU A 245 19.58 -4.70 6.25
CA GLU A 245 19.16 -4.65 7.64
C GLU A 245 17.76 -4.06 7.79
N LEU A 246 17.01 -4.49 8.81
CA LEU A 246 15.67 -3.97 9.06
C LEU A 246 15.62 -2.45 9.23
N LYS A 247 16.70 -1.83 9.73
CA LYS A 247 16.79 -0.37 9.95
C LYS A 247 17.03 0.43 8.67
N GLU A 248 17.40 -0.21 7.57
CA GLU A 248 17.58 0.47 6.30
C GLU A 248 16.23 1.01 5.78
N ALA A 249 16.20 2.27 5.35
CA ALA A 249 14.96 2.97 5.00
C ALA A 249 14.05 2.21 4.01
N ASN A 250 14.63 1.48 3.05
CA ASN A 250 13.85 0.70 2.07
C ASN A 250 13.23 -0.56 2.68
N VAL A 251 13.95 -1.20 3.61
CA VAL A 251 13.47 -2.38 4.33
C VAL A 251 12.38 -1.96 5.30
N THR A 252 12.62 -0.90 6.08
CA THR A 252 11.61 -0.26 6.95
C THR A 252 10.33 0.07 6.19
N HIS A 253 10.43 0.77 5.04
CA HIS A 253 9.27 1.12 4.22
C HIS A 253 8.48 -0.11 3.78
N SER A 254 9.16 -1.14 3.26
CA SER A 254 8.52 -2.39 2.84
C SER A 254 7.85 -3.09 4.02
N CYS A 255 8.51 -3.16 5.17
CA CYS A 255 8.00 -3.78 6.38
C CYS A 255 6.73 -3.07 6.90
N LEU A 256 6.76 -1.74 6.98
CA LEU A 256 5.60 -0.95 7.41
C LEU A 256 4.43 -1.09 6.43
N ARG A 257 4.70 -1.10 5.12
CA ARG A 257 3.68 -1.38 4.10
C ARG A 257 3.07 -2.76 4.33
N ASP A 258 3.88 -3.79 4.53
CA ASP A 258 3.39 -5.15 4.72
C ASP A 258 2.57 -5.27 6.01
N LEU A 259 2.95 -4.61 7.11
CA LEU A 259 2.11 -4.53 8.33
C LEU A 259 0.74 -3.88 8.07
N ASN A 260 0.69 -2.81 7.27
CA ASN A 260 -0.57 -2.19 6.88
C ASN A 260 -1.40 -3.12 5.98
N MET A 261 -0.76 -3.87 5.09
CA MET A 261 -1.41 -4.86 4.23
C MET A 261 -2.09 -5.95 5.07
N PHE A 262 -1.39 -6.52 6.05
CA PHE A 262 -1.95 -7.53 6.96
C PHE A 262 -3.18 -6.99 7.70
N GLN A 263 -3.09 -5.77 8.24
CA GLN A 263 -4.24 -5.12 8.90
C GLN A 263 -5.42 -4.94 7.95
N ALA A 264 -5.21 -4.50 6.72
CA ALA A 264 -6.27 -4.35 5.72
C ALA A 264 -6.97 -5.69 5.42
N TYR A 265 -6.21 -6.79 5.33
CA TYR A 265 -6.80 -8.12 5.16
C TYR A 265 -7.56 -8.60 6.41
N ILE A 266 -7.09 -8.31 7.63
CA ILE A 266 -7.84 -8.61 8.86
C ILE A 266 -9.18 -7.88 8.85
N TRP A 267 -9.22 -6.59 8.49
CA TRP A 267 -10.48 -5.82 8.43
C TRP A 267 -11.41 -6.31 7.33
N LEU A 268 -10.86 -6.72 6.19
CA LEU A 268 -11.64 -7.35 5.13
C LEU A 268 -12.24 -8.69 5.60
N CYS A 269 -11.47 -9.51 6.33
CA CYS A 269 -11.96 -10.76 6.89
C CYS A 269 -13.06 -10.51 7.93
N PHE A 270 -12.83 -9.51 8.80
CA PHE A 270 -13.75 -9.10 9.85
C PHE A 270 -15.12 -8.68 9.28
N LEU A 271 -15.13 -7.80 8.29
CA LEU A 271 -16.37 -7.34 7.66
C LEU A 271 -17.01 -8.40 6.73
N ASN A 272 -16.23 -9.32 6.15
CA ASN A 272 -16.79 -10.42 5.38
C ASN A 272 -17.24 -11.61 6.25
N GLN A 273 -16.98 -11.56 7.56
CA GLN A 273 -17.19 -12.66 8.49
C GLN A 273 -16.51 -13.97 8.04
N SER A 274 -15.32 -13.86 7.44
CA SER A 274 -14.63 -14.98 6.81
C SER A 274 -13.12 -14.78 6.79
N ILE A 275 -12.35 -15.83 7.11
CA ILE A 275 -10.88 -15.82 7.04
C ILE A 275 -10.34 -16.03 5.61
N GLU A 276 -11.22 -16.34 4.65
CA GLU A 276 -10.83 -16.69 3.28
C GLU A 276 -9.94 -15.65 2.58
N PRO A 277 -10.13 -14.31 2.74
CA PRO A 277 -9.22 -13.34 2.14
C PRO A 277 -7.77 -13.51 2.61
N LEU A 278 -7.54 -13.89 3.87
CA LEU A 278 -6.20 -14.17 4.37
C LEU A 278 -5.65 -15.47 3.77
N GLU A 279 -6.43 -16.55 3.76
CA GLU A 279 -6.00 -17.87 3.28
C GLU A 279 -5.76 -17.93 1.77
N LYS A 280 -6.72 -17.41 0.99
CA LYS A 280 -6.73 -17.56 -0.47
C LYS A 280 -5.99 -16.44 -1.18
N GLU A 281 -5.74 -15.31 -0.52
CA GLU A 281 -5.09 -14.16 -1.14
C GLU A 281 -3.79 -13.74 -0.44
N LEU A 282 -3.80 -13.45 0.86
CA LEU A 282 -2.58 -12.94 1.52
C LEU A 282 -1.52 -14.02 1.71
N LEU A 283 -1.90 -15.19 2.20
CA LEU A 283 -0.96 -16.27 2.50
C LEU A 283 -0.12 -16.68 1.27
N PRO A 284 -0.71 -16.94 0.08
CA PRO A 284 0.07 -17.25 -1.13
C PRO A 284 1.09 -16.14 -1.47
N LEU A 285 0.74 -14.87 -1.29
CA LEU A 285 1.66 -13.75 -1.52
C LEU A 285 2.84 -13.80 -0.56
N CYS A 286 2.57 -14.06 0.72
CA CYS A 286 3.59 -14.11 1.74
C CYS A 286 4.51 -15.32 1.60
N VAL A 287 3.98 -16.52 1.34
CA VAL A 287 4.79 -17.74 1.11
C VAL A 287 5.88 -17.47 0.08
N MET A 288 5.49 -16.89 -1.05
CA MET A 288 6.44 -16.59 -2.11
C MET A 288 7.53 -15.60 -1.74
N VAL A 289 7.17 -14.53 -1.02
CA VAL A 289 8.13 -13.51 -0.62
C VAL A 289 9.06 -14.07 0.45
N VAL A 290 8.55 -14.85 1.39
CA VAL A 290 9.33 -15.44 2.48
C VAL A 290 10.33 -16.46 1.94
N GLU A 291 9.89 -17.40 1.08
CA GLU A 291 10.77 -18.37 0.42
C GLU A 291 11.75 -17.70 -0.54
N GLY A 292 11.26 -16.73 -1.32
CA GLY A 292 12.09 -16.01 -2.29
C GLY A 292 13.18 -15.19 -1.62
N VAL A 293 12.83 -14.36 -0.63
CA VAL A 293 13.76 -13.40 0.00
C VAL A 293 14.62 -14.05 1.10
N GLY A 294 14.36 -15.32 1.44
CA GLY A 294 15.08 -16.05 2.48
C GLY A 294 14.75 -15.53 3.88
N ILE A 295 13.53 -15.06 4.08
CA ILE A 295 13.03 -14.67 5.41
C ILE A 295 12.74 -15.96 6.18
N LYS A 296 13.20 -16.03 7.42
CA LYS A 296 12.89 -17.14 8.32
C LYS A 296 11.40 -17.11 8.66
N TRP A 297 10.69 -18.22 8.47
CA TRP A 297 9.25 -18.33 8.76
C TRP A 297 8.90 -18.02 10.23
N GLU A 298 9.84 -18.24 11.14
CA GLU A 298 9.76 -17.88 12.55
C GLU A 298 9.58 -16.36 12.73
N LEU A 299 10.19 -15.55 11.85
CA LEU A 299 9.99 -14.10 11.85
C LEU A 299 8.56 -13.76 11.42
N THR A 300 8.04 -14.42 10.38
CA THR A 300 6.65 -14.22 9.91
C THR A 300 5.63 -14.63 10.95
N GLN A 301 5.88 -15.70 11.71
CA GLN A 301 5.03 -16.07 12.84
C GLN A 301 5.08 -15.00 13.93
N LYS A 302 6.29 -14.59 14.35
CA LYS A 302 6.43 -13.60 15.42
C LYS A 302 5.78 -12.27 15.03
N TRP A 303 5.90 -11.91 13.76
CA TRP A 303 5.23 -10.77 13.15
C TRP A 303 3.71 -10.84 13.31
N CYS A 304 3.09 -11.97 12.98
CA CYS A 304 1.65 -12.16 13.15
C CYS A 304 1.23 -12.05 14.61
N GLU A 305 1.98 -12.67 15.53
CA GLU A 305 1.70 -12.61 16.98
C GLU A 305 1.78 -11.18 17.52
N VAL A 306 2.85 -10.45 17.22
CA VAL A 306 3.05 -9.09 17.71
C VAL A 306 1.99 -8.15 17.12
N LEU A 307 1.64 -8.32 15.85
CA LEU A 307 0.56 -7.56 15.22
C LEU A 307 -0.80 -7.84 15.87
N ALA A 308 -1.15 -9.12 16.08
CA ALA A 308 -2.39 -9.53 16.74
C ALA A 308 -2.50 -8.92 18.14
N LEU A 309 -1.44 -9.04 18.94
CA LEU A 309 -1.40 -8.49 20.30
C LEU A 309 -1.51 -6.97 20.32
N GLU A 310 -0.83 -6.27 19.41
CA GLU A 310 -0.93 -4.82 19.31
C GLU A 310 -2.36 -4.40 18.97
N MET A 311 -2.97 -4.98 17.92
CA MET A 311 -4.35 -4.64 17.53
C MET A 311 -5.35 -4.92 18.66
N GLU A 312 -5.23 -6.07 19.32
CA GLU A 312 -6.07 -6.45 20.46
C GLU A 312 -5.85 -5.62 21.73
N SER A 313 -4.76 -4.84 21.81
CA SER A 313 -4.49 -3.92 22.92
C SER A 313 -5.13 -2.54 22.74
N ARG A 314 -5.57 -2.22 21.51
CA ARG A 314 -6.16 -0.92 21.13
C ARG A 314 -7.68 -0.86 21.25
N VAL A 315 -8.31 -1.94 21.70
CA VAL A 315 -9.76 -2.14 21.66
C VAL A 315 -10.30 -2.54 23.04
N THR A 316 -11.60 -2.32 23.28
CA THR A 316 -12.24 -2.75 24.53
C THR A 316 -12.33 -4.27 24.62
N GLN A 317 -12.66 -4.80 25.79
CA GLN A 317 -12.78 -6.25 25.97
C GLN A 317 -13.88 -6.86 25.09
N GLU A 318 -15.00 -6.16 24.88
CA GLU A 318 -16.10 -6.58 24.02
C GLU A 318 -15.68 -6.57 22.55
N GLN A 319 -15.01 -5.49 22.11
CA GLN A 319 -14.46 -5.40 20.75
C GLN A 319 -13.39 -6.46 20.49
N LYS A 320 -12.58 -6.77 21.50
CA LYS A 320 -11.56 -7.83 21.44
C LYS A 320 -12.19 -9.20 21.19
N VAL A 321 -13.33 -9.50 21.78
CA VAL A 321 -14.06 -10.76 21.52
C VAL A 321 -14.48 -10.85 20.04
N MET A 322 -14.90 -9.75 19.42
CA MET A 322 -15.26 -9.70 18.00
C MET A 322 -14.05 -9.78 17.07
N LEU A 323 -12.92 -9.15 17.43
CA LEU A 323 -11.71 -9.09 16.61
C LEU A 323 -10.89 -10.39 16.65
N ARG A 324 -10.85 -11.03 17.81
CA ARG A 324 -9.98 -12.18 18.10
C ARG A 324 -10.07 -13.34 17.09
N PRO A 325 -11.25 -13.74 16.57
CA PRO A 325 -11.33 -14.80 15.58
C PRO A 325 -10.48 -14.53 14.33
N TYR A 326 -10.30 -13.27 13.95
CA TYR A 326 -9.56 -12.89 12.75
C TYR A 326 -8.07 -12.69 13.01
N THR A 327 -7.69 -12.15 14.18
CA THR A 327 -6.27 -12.06 14.58
C THR A 327 -5.68 -13.43 14.89
N GLN A 328 -6.44 -14.30 15.56
CA GLN A 328 -6.04 -15.70 15.79
C GLN A 328 -6.07 -16.51 14.50
N GLY A 329 -7.11 -16.35 13.67
CA GLY A 329 -7.19 -16.98 12.37
C GLY A 329 -5.98 -16.66 11.49
N MET A 330 -5.53 -15.40 11.46
CA MET A 330 -4.28 -15.01 10.80
C MET A 330 -3.09 -15.82 11.34
N CYS A 331 -2.89 -15.83 12.66
CA CYS A 331 -1.78 -16.58 13.27
C CYS A 331 -1.83 -18.08 12.92
N GLU A 332 -3.02 -18.69 12.96
CA GLU A 332 -3.21 -20.11 12.63
C GLU A 332 -2.92 -20.42 11.16
N VAL A 333 -3.38 -19.57 10.24
CA VAL A 333 -3.17 -19.73 8.79
C VAL A 333 -1.68 -19.74 8.48
N PHE A 334 -0.92 -18.78 9.02
CA PHE A 334 0.53 -18.71 8.82
C PHE A 334 1.29 -19.80 9.58
N TRP A 335 0.81 -20.22 10.74
CA TRP A 335 1.38 -21.34 11.49
C TRP A 335 1.24 -22.66 10.73
N LYS A 336 0.03 -22.98 10.23
CA LYS A 336 -0.24 -24.19 9.45
C LYS A 336 0.63 -24.26 8.20
N GLU A 337 0.80 -23.14 7.51
CA GLU A 337 1.64 -23.09 6.31
C GLU A 337 3.13 -23.32 6.63
N ARG A 338 3.63 -22.77 7.74
CA ARG A 338 5.00 -23.07 8.20
C ARG A 338 5.17 -24.56 8.49
N ASP A 339 4.21 -25.18 9.17
CA ASP A 339 4.28 -26.61 9.49
C ASP A 339 4.24 -27.47 8.21
N ARG A 340 3.40 -27.10 7.24
CA ARG A 340 3.38 -27.69 5.90
C ARG A 340 4.75 -27.63 5.23
N LEU A 341 5.42 -26.48 5.25
CA LEU A 341 6.73 -26.30 4.63
C LEU A 341 7.88 -26.98 5.38
N ARG A 342 7.78 -27.10 6.72
CA ARG A 342 8.80 -27.80 7.53
C ARG A 342 8.68 -29.32 7.45
N PHE A 343 7.47 -29.85 7.36
CA PHE A 343 7.22 -31.29 7.48
C PHE A 343 6.71 -31.95 6.18
N GLY A 344 6.40 -31.17 5.13
CA GLY A 344 6.03 -31.68 3.81
C GLY A 344 4.70 -32.43 3.76
N ILE A 345 3.78 -32.16 4.69
CA ILE A 345 2.46 -32.82 4.81
C ILE A 345 1.41 -32.10 3.99
#